data_AF-A0A2K1Z746-F1
#
_entry.id   AF-A0A2K1Z746-F1
#
_cell.length_a   1.000
_cell.length_b   1.000
_cell.length_c   1.000
_cell.angle_alpha   90.00
_cell.angle_beta   90.00
_cell.angle_gamma   90.00
#
_symmetry.space_group_name_H-M   'P 1'
#
loop_
_entity.id
_entity.type
_entity.pdbx_description
1 polymer ?
#
loop_
_entity_poly.entity_id
_entity_poly.type
_entity_poly.pdbx_seq_one_letter_code
_entity_poly.pdbx_strand_id
1 'polypeptide(L)'
;MGYEQIVQGGLTTKANPGKATILALGKAFPHQLVMQEFLVDGYFKNTNCDDLELKQKLTRLCKTTTVKTRYVVMSDEILKKYPELAIEGLPTVKQRLDICNDAVTRMAIDASRACIKKWGRPVSDITHLVYVSSSEARLPGGDLYLAGGLGLSPETQRVMLYFAGCSGGVAGLRVAKDIAENNPGSRVLLATSETTIIGFKPPSADRPYDLVGVALFGDGAGAMIVGADPIPVTESPLFELHTAIQNFLPNTEKTIDGRLTEEGISFKLSRELPQIIEDNIEGFCHKLIGNAGLTGKDYNKMFWAVHPGGPAILNRMEKRFDLLPDKLNASRRALMDYGNASSNTIVYVLEYMIEECRKMNGGSENCDWGLILAFGPGITFEGILARKLAV
;
A
#
# COMPACT_ATOMS: atom_id res chain seq x y z
N MET A 1 -27.68 -26.25 -26.95
CA MET A 1 -27.16 -25.53 -28.13
C MET A 1 -27.01 -24.07 -27.73
N GLY A 2 -25.80 -23.51 -27.86
CA GLY A 2 -25.48 -22.16 -27.39
C GLY A 2 -24.23 -22.08 -26.51
N TYR A 3 -23.20 -22.88 -26.81
CA TYR A 3 -21.83 -22.68 -26.35
C TYR A 3 -21.01 -22.38 -27.60
N GLU A 4 -20.72 -21.10 -27.83
CA GLU A 4 -19.61 -20.59 -28.65
C GLU A 4 -19.76 -19.07 -28.78
N GLN A 5 -19.15 -18.34 -27.85
CA GLN A 5 -18.56 -17.04 -28.16
C GLN A 5 -17.18 -16.98 -27.47
N ILE A 6 -16.27 -17.83 -27.95
CA ILE A 6 -14.86 -17.47 -27.98
C ILE A 6 -14.72 -16.62 -29.25
N VAL A 7 -14.96 -15.31 -29.12
CA VAL A 7 -14.73 -14.36 -30.21
C VAL A 7 -13.50 -13.55 -29.87
N GLN A 8 -12.43 -13.84 -30.60
CA GLN A 8 -11.34 -12.96 -31.01
C GLN A 8 -11.04 -11.78 -30.06
N GLY A 9 -10.05 -11.96 -29.18
CA GLY A 9 -9.54 -10.93 -28.28
C GLY A 9 -8.83 -9.79 -29.02
N GLY A 10 -9.62 -8.89 -29.60
CA GLY A 10 -9.22 -7.50 -29.75
C GLY A 10 -9.37 -6.79 -28.40
N LEU A 11 -8.49 -5.82 -28.10
CA LEU A 11 -8.54 -5.03 -26.87
C LEU A 11 -9.94 -4.43 -26.69
N THR A 12 -10.69 -4.89 -25.70
CA THR A 12 -11.82 -4.10 -25.19
C THR A 12 -11.25 -3.16 -24.13
N THR A 13 -10.91 -1.94 -24.57
CA THR A 13 -10.55 -0.80 -23.69
C THR A 13 -11.74 -0.32 -22.84
N LYS A 14 -12.91 -0.92 -23.03
CA LYS A 14 -14.14 -0.59 -22.30
C LYS A 14 -14.28 -1.48 -21.08
N ALA A 15 -14.63 -0.84 -19.96
CA ALA A 15 -15.05 -1.55 -18.76
C ALA A 15 -16.33 -2.35 -19.02
N ASN A 16 -16.43 -3.52 -18.41
CA ASN A 16 -17.64 -4.31 -18.37
C ASN A 16 -18.72 -3.58 -17.53
N PRO A 17 -19.98 -3.55 -17.98
CA PRO A 17 -21.07 -2.93 -17.22
C PRO A 17 -21.16 -3.47 -15.79
N GLY A 18 -21.35 -2.56 -14.83
CA GLY A 18 -21.48 -2.88 -13.41
C GLY A 18 -20.20 -3.34 -12.71
N LYS A 19 -19.05 -3.45 -13.41
CA LYS A 19 -17.77 -3.78 -12.78
C LYS A 19 -17.08 -2.54 -12.23
N ALA A 20 -16.55 -2.64 -11.01
CA ALA A 20 -15.77 -1.56 -10.41
C ALA A 20 -14.48 -1.33 -11.19
N THR A 21 -14.13 -0.07 -11.36
CA THR A 21 -12.89 0.36 -12.00
C THR A 21 -12.15 1.38 -11.14
N ILE A 22 -10.83 1.38 -11.22
CA ILE A 22 -10.00 2.47 -10.70
C ILE A 22 -9.99 3.58 -11.75
N LEU A 23 -10.49 4.76 -11.40
CA LEU A 23 -10.65 5.91 -12.30
C LEU A 23 -9.50 6.91 -12.17
N ALA A 24 -8.88 7.00 -11.00
CA ALA A 24 -7.74 7.89 -10.75
C ALA A 24 -6.89 7.39 -9.59
N LEU A 25 -5.62 7.82 -9.56
CA LEU A 25 -4.66 7.56 -8.49
C LEU A 25 -3.98 8.86 -8.06
N GLY A 26 -3.78 9.04 -6.76
CA GLY A 26 -3.03 10.16 -6.17
C GLY A 26 -2.11 9.69 -5.06
N LYS A 27 -1.07 10.48 -4.78
CA LYS A 27 -0.13 10.24 -3.70
C LYS A 27 0.34 11.58 -3.12
N ALA A 28 0.73 11.55 -1.86
CA ALA A 28 1.36 12.68 -1.18
C ALA A 28 2.34 12.18 -0.13
N PHE A 29 3.27 13.05 0.25
CA PHE A 29 4.40 12.73 1.11
C PHE A 29 4.65 13.89 2.08
N PRO A 30 5.25 13.63 3.26
CA PRO A 30 5.76 14.70 4.11
C PRO A 30 6.95 15.40 3.44
N HIS A 31 7.32 16.59 3.93
CA HIS A 31 8.36 17.40 3.30
C HIS A 31 9.78 16.84 3.40
N GLN A 32 10.08 16.04 4.43
CA GLN A 32 11.43 15.56 4.67
C GLN A 32 11.71 14.29 3.87
N LEU A 33 12.66 14.41 2.93
CA LEU A 33 13.23 13.32 2.16
C LEU A 33 14.56 12.87 2.79
N VAL A 34 14.69 11.58 3.06
CA VAL A 34 15.91 10.96 3.59
C VAL A 34 16.49 10.04 2.52
N MET A 35 17.74 10.31 2.12
CA MET A 35 18.51 9.39 1.29
C MET A 35 18.98 8.21 2.16
N GLN A 36 18.83 6.99 1.64
CA GLN A 36 19.17 5.77 2.38
C GLN A 36 20.64 5.76 2.86
N GLU A 37 21.55 6.39 2.11
CA GLU A 37 22.96 6.50 2.45
C GLU A 37 23.22 7.32 3.73
N PHE A 38 22.36 8.31 4.04
CA PHE A 38 22.48 9.14 5.25
C PHE A 38 21.62 8.65 6.41
N LEU A 39 20.80 7.62 6.19
CA LEU A 39 19.89 7.09 7.21
C LEU A 39 20.64 6.67 8.47
N VAL A 40 21.71 5.90 8.32
CA VAL A 40 22.40 5.27 9.46
C VAL A 40 22.94 6.34 10.40
N ASP A 41 23.67 7.32 9.85
CA ASP A 41 24.27 8.37 10.66
C ASP A 41 23.19 9.27 11.28
N GLY A 42 22.16 9.63 10.52
CA GLY A 42 21.03 10.41 11.03
C GLY A 42 20.28 9.69 12.16
N TYR A 43 19.97 8.40 11.99
CA TYR A 43 19.22 7.63 12.97
C TYR A 43 20.00 7.41 14.28
N PHE A 44 21.29 7.11 14.21
CA PHE A 44 22.12 6.92 15.41
C PHE A 44 22.37 8.25 16.14
N LYS A 45 22.57 9.35 15.39
CA LYS A 45 22.62 10.70 15.96
C LYS A 45 21.32 11.05 16.68
N ASN A 46 20.18 10.80 16.04
CA ASN A 46 18.86 11.18 16.54
C ASN A 46 18.39 10.35 17.75
N THR A 47 18.97 9.17 17.92
CA THR A 47 18.67 8.27 19.05
C THR A 47 19.75 8.27 20.12
N ASN A 48 20.80 9.10 19.96
CA ASN A 48 21.95 9.20 20.86
C ASN A 48 22.54 7.83 21.23
N CYS A 49 22.69 6.96 20.22
CA CYS A 49 23.21 5.61 20.38
C CYS A 49 24.59 5.50 19.73
N ASP A 50 25.56 4.93 20.45
CA ASP A 50 26.94 4.73 19.99
C ASP A 50 27.29 3.24 19.77
N ASP A 51 26.29 2.36 19.72
CA ASP A 51 26.51 0.92 19.50
C ASP A 51 27.00 0.63 18.07
N LEU A 52 28.28 0.27 17.97
CA LEU A 52 28.94 0.03 16.69
C LEU A 52 28.41 -1.22 15.97
N GLU A 53 27.99 -2.26 16.71
CA GLU A 53 27.48 -3.50 16.10
C GLU A 53 26.11 -3.26 15.46
N LEU A 54 25.21 -2.56 16.18
CA LEU A 54 23.91 -2.16 15.64
C LEU A 54 24.08 -1.21 14.46
N LYS A 55 25.03 -0.27 14.53
CA LYS A 55 25.33 0.65 13.43
C LYS A 55 25.79 -0.10 12.19
N GLN A 56 26.75 -1.01 12.32
CA GLN A 56 27.21 -1.85 11.22
C GLN A 56 26.10 -2.73 10.65
N LYS A 57 25.23 -3.27 11.51
CA LYS A 57 24.09 -4.08 11.08
C LYS A 57 23.10 -3.25 10.26
N LEU A 58 22.73 -2.05 10.72
CA LEU A 58 21.85 -1.17 9.97
C LEU A 58 22.47 -0.76 8.63
N THR A 59 23.78 -0.48 8.57
CA THR A 59 24.51 -0.22 7.32
C THR A 59 24.39 -1.37 6.33
N ARG A 60 24.55 -2.62 6.79
CA ARG A 60 24.38 -3.80 5.92
C ARG A 60 22.94 -3.91 5.43
N LEU A 61 21.96 -3.73 6.32
CA LEU A 61 20.54 -3.75 5.96
C LEU A 61 20.24 -2.71 4.88
N CYS A 62 20.65 -1.45 5.07
CA CYS A 62 20.43 -0.36 4.11
C CYS A 62 20.97 -0.66 2.70
N LYS A 63 22.07 -1.41 2.59
CA LYS A 63 22.61 -1.86 1.29
C LYS A 63 21.77 -2.95 0.64
N THR A 64 21.18 -3.84 1.45
CA THR A 64 20.40 -4.99 0.97
C THR A 64 18.93 -4.69 0.72
N THR A 65 18.38 -3.60 1.28
CA THR A 65 16.94 -3.28 1.13
C THR A 65 16.57 -2.74 -0.24
N THR A 66 17.53 -2.33 -1.08
CA THR A 66 17.34 -1.67 -2.40
C THR A 66 16.68 -0.30 -2.37
N VAL A 67 16.16 0.12 -1.21
CA VAL A 67 15.62 1.47 -0.96
C VAL A 67 16.72 2.51 -1.20
N LYS A 68 16.41 3.54 -1.98
CA LYS A 68 17.29 4.70 -2.22
C LYS A 68 16.83 5.93 -1.45
N THR A 69 15.52 6.15 -1.39
CA THR A 69 14.93 7.32 -0.75
C THR A 69 13.68 6.96 0.01
N ARG A 70 13.40 7.71 1.08
CA ARG A 70 12.16 7.62 1.84
C ARG A 70 11.74 8.99 2.33
N TYR A 71 10.44 9.21 2.39
CA TYR A 71 9.89 10.38 3.05
C TYR A 71 9.56 10.01 4.50
N VAL A 72 9.78 10.94 5.42
CA VAL A 72 9.49 10.74 6.85
C VAL A 72 8.87 12.00 7.45
N VAL A 73 7.96 11.81 8.40
CA VAL A 73 7.45 12.90 9.25
C VAL A 73 8.49 13.23 10.33
N MET A 74 9.23 12.23 10.80
CA MET A 74 10.22 12.39 11.87
C MET A 74 11.34 13.37 11.48
N SER A 75 11.57 14.38 12.31
CA SER A 75 12.55 15.44 12.10
C SER A 75 13.31 15.79 13.38
N ASP A 76 14.45 16.46 13.23
CA ASP A 76 15.22 16.99 14.37
C ASP A 76 14.40 18.00 15.19
N GLU A 77 13.45 18.72 14.56
CA GLU A 77 12.55 19.64 15.26
C GLU A 77 11.55 18.91 16.15
N ILE A 78 10.99 17.79 15.67
CA ILE A 78 10.10 16.93 16.47
C ILE A 78 10.87 16.36 17.66
N LEU A 79 12.10 15.87 17.46
CA LEU A 79 12.91 15.32 18.55
C LEU A 79 13.40 16.37 19.54
N LYS A 80 13.63 17.62 19.11
CA LYS A 80 13.90 18.73 20.04
C LYS A 80 12.69 19.08 20.90
N LYS A 81 11.48 18.98 20.32
CA LYS A 81 10.23 19.26 21.02
C LYS A 81 9.81 18.11 21.94
N TYR A 82 10.05 16.87 21.53
CA TYR A 82 9.68 15.65 22.24
C TYR A 82 10.89 14.70 22.35
N PRO A 83 11.92 15.07 23.13
CA PRO A 83 13.15 14.27 23.27
C PRO A 83 12.88 12.87 23.84
N GLU A 84 11.78 12.69 24.59
CA GLU A 84 11.36 11.40 25.12
C GLU A 84 11.09 10.34 24.03
N LEU A 85 10.80 10.74 22.78
CA LEU A 85 10.57 9.81 21.67
C LEU A 85 11.83 9.03 21.27
N ALA A 86 13.01 9.56 21.59
CA ALA A 86 14.30 8.94 21.33
C ALA A 86 14.78 8.06 22.50
N ILE A 87 14.03 7.99 23.59
CA ILE A 87 14.40 7.27 24.81
C ILE A 87 13.49 6.04 24.97
N GLU A 88 14.10 4.89 25.22
CA GLU A 88 13.37 3.65 25.42
C GLU A 88 12.72 3.57 26.82
N GLY A 89 11.58 2.88 26.93
CA GLY A 89 10.92 2.61 28.20
C GLY A 89 10.03 3.74 28.73
N LEU A 90 9.90 4.85 28.01
CA LEU A 90 9.06 5.99 28.42
C LEU A 90 7.66 5.95 27.77
N PRO A 91 6.61 6.31 28.52
CA PRO A 91 5.26 6.43 27.98
C PRO A 91 5.21 7.63 27.00
N THR A 92 5.08 7.33 25.72
CA THR A 92 5.17 8.30 24.61
C THR A 92 4.00 8.23 23.63
N VAL A 93 3.06 7.30 23.84
CA VAL A 93 1.92 7.08 22.93
C VAL A 93 1.09 8.34 22.70
N LYS A 94 0.93 9.20 23.71
CA LYS A 94 0.21 10.47 23.59
C LYS A 94 0.88 11.40 22.58
N GLN A 95 2.16 11.71 22.78
CA GLN A 95 2.93 12.57 21.88
C GLN A 95 2.97 12.02 20.46
N ARG A 96 3.15 10.70 20.33
CA ARG A 96 3.14 10.02 19.03
C ARG A 96 1.80 10.20 18.33
N LEU A 97 0.68 9.95 19.01
CA LEU A 97 -0.64 10.13 18.43
C LEU A 97 -0.93 11.59 18.07
N ASP A 98 -0.51 12.55 18.89
CA ASP A 98 -0.67 13.98 18.59
C ASP A 98 0.02 14.35 17.26
N ILE A 99 1.24 13.84 17.02
CA ILE A 99 1.97 14.03 15.76
C ILE A 99 1.32 13.25 14.61
N CYS A 100 1.07 11.95 14.83
CA CYS A 100 0.56 11.06 13.81
C CYS A 100 -0.79 11.52 13.27
N ASN A 101 -1.74 11.82 14.16
CA ASN A 101 -3.10 12.18 13.80
C ASN A 101 -3.13 13.37 12.84
N ASP A 102 -2.34 14.41 13.11
CA ASP A 102 -2.22 15.58 12.24
C ASP A 102 -1.51 15.24 10.92
N ALA A 103 -0.37 14.54 11.00
CA ALA A 103 0.42 14.19 9.81
C ALA A 103 -0.37 13.32 8.82
N VAL A 104 -1.01 12.25 9.28
CA VAL A 104 -1.77 11.36 8.39
C VAL A 104 -2.99 12.05 7.79
N THR A 105 -3.66 12.93 8.56
CA THR A 105 -4.78 13.71 8.03
C THR A 105 -4.34 14.59 6.86
N ARG A 106 -3.25 15.34 7.03
CA ARG A 106 -2.74 16.26 6.00
C ARG A 106 -2.30 15.50 4.75
N MET A 107 -1.51 14.44 4.93
CA MET A 107 -1.05 13.62 3.80
C MET A 107 -2.23 12.96 3.06
N ALA A 108 -3.23 12.43 3.78
CA ALA A 108 -4.43 11.85 3.17
C ALA A 108 -5.23 12.88 2.37
N ILE A 109 -5.39 14.11 2.89
CA ILE A 109 -6.04 15.22 2.19
C ILE A 109 -5.28 15.55 0.90
N ASP A 110 -3.96 15.69 0.97
CA ASP A 110 -3.15 16.07 -0.20
C ASP A 110 -3.14 14.98 -1.26
N ALA A 111 -3.03 13.70 -0.86
CA ALA A 111 -3.10 12.57 -1.79
C ALA A 111 -4.48 12.50 -2.46
N SER A 112 -5.55 12.72 -1.68
CA SER A 112 -6.92 12.72 -2.17
C SER A 112 -7.17 13.89 -3.14
N ARG A 113 -6.69 15.09 -2.83
CA ARG A 113 -6.75 16.25 -3.74
C ARG A 113 -6.01 15.99 -5.04
N ALA A 114 -4.82 15.40 -4.98
CA ALA A 114 -4.08 15.00 -6.17
C ALA A 114 -4.84 13.96 -7.01
N CYS A 115 -5.51 13.01 -6.35
CA CYS A 115 -6.34 11.99 -7.00
C CYS A 115 -7.58 12.60 -7.67
N ILE A 116 -8.33 13.43 -6.94
CA ILE A 116 -9.54 14.13 -7.44
C ILE A 116 -9.19 15.05 -8.62
N LYS A 117 -8.06 15.77 -8.54
CA LYS A 117 -7.57 16.60 -9.65
C LYS A 117 -7.32 15.78 -10.92
N LYS A 118 -6.74 14.59 -10.80
CA LYS A 118 -6.52 13.67 -11.93
C LYS A 118 -7.81 13.03 -12.43
N TRP A 119 -8.77 12.76 -11.53
CA TRP A 119 -10.11 12.26 -11.90
C TRP A 119 -10.90 13.28 -12.71
N GLY A 120 -10.74 14.57 -12.44
CA GLY A 120 -11.29 15.65 -13.26
C GLY A 120 -12.78 15.95 -13.03
N ARG A 121 -13.37 15.39 -11.97
CA ARG A 121 -14.76 15.62 -11.56
C ARG A 121 -14.87 16.36 -10.22
N PRO A 122 -16.00 17.04 -9.95
CA PRO A 122 -16.15 17.80 -8.72
C PRO A 122 -16.18 16.88 -7.49
N VAL A 123 -15.66 17.40 -6.37
CA VAL A 123 -15.61 16.69 -5.09
C VAL A 123 -17.01 16.28 -4.58
N SER A 124 -18.05 17.02 -4.98
CA SER A 124 -19.45 16.71 -4.66
C SER A 124 -19.95 15.39 -5.25
N ASP A 125 -19.27 14.85 -6.26
CA ASP A 125 -19.64 13.59 -6.89
C ASP A 125 -19.16 12.38 -6.08
N ILE A 126 -18.32 12.58 -5.05
CA ILE A 126 -17.86 11.51 -4.15
C ILE A 126 -18.98 11.16 -3.17
N THR A 127 -19.45 9.92 -3.25
CA THR A 127 -20.55 9.43 -2.40
C THR A 127 -20.06 8.64 -1.19
N HIS A 128 -18.89 8.01 -1.29
CA HIS A 128 -18.32 7.18 -0.23
C HIS A 128 -16.84 7.50 0.01
N LEU A 129 -16.41 7.31 1.25
CA LEU A 129 -15.02 7.37 1.67
C LEU A 129 -14.63 6.07 2.36
N VAL A 130 -13.66 5.35 1.82
CA VAL A 130 -12.94 4.28 2.51
C VAL A 130 -11.60 4.84 2.94
N TYR A 131 -11.32 4.86 4.24
CA TYR A 131 -10.06 5.38 4.76
C TYR A 131 -9.32 4.30 5.55
N VAL A 132 -8.02 4.18 5.31
CA VAL A 132 -7.16 3.15 5.88
C VAL A 132 -5.96 3.80 6.55
N SER A 133 -5.76 3.52 7.83
CA SER A 133 -4.54 3.90 8.53
C SER A 133 -4.27 2.95 9.68
N SER A 134 -3.00 2.62 9.88
CA SER A 134 -2.49 1.89 11.04
C SER A 134 -1.66 2.78 11.95
N SER A 135 -1.66 4.09 11.67
CA SER A 135 -0.77 5.07 12.27
C SER A 135 -1.50 6.07 13.18
N GLU A 136 -2.82 5.97 13.30
CA GLU A 136 -3.63 6.86 14.14
C GLU A 136 -4.63 6.05 14.98
N ALA A 137 -5.05 6.62 16.12
CA ALA A 137 -6.02 6.02 17.02
C ALA A 137 -6.80 7.14 17.73
N ARG A 138 -8.00 7.46 17.23
CA ARG A 138 -8.85 8.54 17.77
C ARG A 138 -10.33 8.31 17.45
N LEU A 139 -11.18 8.89 18.29
CA LEU A 139 -12.63 8.99 18.11
C LEU A 139 -13.04 10.47 18.33
N PRO A 140 -13.57 11.19 17.32
CA PRO A 140 -13.88 10.74 15.96
C PRO A 140 -12.68 10.21 15.16
N GLY A 141 -12.93 9.31 14.22
CA GLY A 141 -11.90 8.70 13.37
C GLY A 141 -11.34 9.65 12.32
N GLY A 142 -10.16 9.32 11.77
CA GLY A 142 -9.53 10.12 10.73
C GLY A 142 -10.34 10.24 9.44
N ASP A 143 -11.28 9.33 9.20
CA ASP A 143 -12.23 9.36 8.10
C ASP A 143 -13.09 10.64 8.14
N LEU A 144 -13.52 11.06 9.34
CA LEU A 144 -14.29 12.29 9.51
C LEU A 144 -13.43 13.53 9.26
N TYR A 145 -12.20 13.56 9.78
CA TYR A 145 -11.29 14.69 9.58
C TYR A 145 -10.86 14.83 8.11
N LEU A 146 -10.64 13.71 7.42
CA LEU A 146 -10.38 13.68 5.98
C LEU A 146 -11.59 14.20 5.20
N ALA A 147 -12.79 13.71 5.49
CA ALA A 147 -14.02 14.16 4.84
C ALA A 147 -14.23 15.68 5.01
N GLY A 148 -14.06 16.19 6.24
CA GLY A 148 -14.14 17.63 6.53
C GLY A 148 -13.06 18.44 5.82
N GLY A 149 -11.81 17.96 5.81
CA GLY A 149 -10.68 18.64 5.17
C GLY A 149 -10.74 18.68 3.63
N LEU A 150 -11.48 17.75 3.02
CA LEU A 150 -11.80 17.74 1.60
C LEU A 150 -13.07 18.53 1.25
N GLY A 151 -13.90 18.86 2.25
CA GLY A 151 -15.22 19.46 2.02
C GLY A 151 -16.19 18.49 1.37
N LEU A 152 -16.13 17.20 1.73
CA LEU A 152 -17.10 16.20 1.26
C LEU A 152 -18.51 16.53 1.81
N SER A 153 -19.53 16.00 1.14
CA SER A 153 -20.92 16.12 1.61
C SER A 153 -21.05 15.54 3.04
N PRO A 154 -21.85 16.16 3.93
CA PRO A 154 -22.22 15.54 5.20
C PRO A 154 -22.91 14.18 5.06
N GLU A 155 -23.47 13.88 3.88
CA GLU A 155 -24.10 12.60 3.54
C GLU A 155 -23.12 11.53 3.05
N THR A 156 -21.83 11.87 2.85
CA THR A 156 -20.82 10.91 2.41
C THR A 156 -20.73 9.75 3.41
N GLN A 157 -20.94 8.53 2.92
CA GLN A 157 -20.85 7.33 3.74
C GLN A 157 -19.39 6.94 3.95
N ARG A 158 -19.00 6.67 5.19
CA ARG A 158 -17.59 6.47 5.55
C ARG A 158 -17.35 5.06 6.12
N VAL A 159 -16.26 4.45 5.68
CA VAL A 159 -15.72 3.19 6.24
C VAL A 159 -14.28 3.43 6.66
N MET A 160 -13.99 3.26 7.94
CA MET A 160 -12.64 3.38 8.50
C MET A 160 -12.05 1.99 8.77
N LEU A 161 -10.89 1.70 8.19
CA LEU A 161 -10.12 0.49 8.43
C LEU A 161 -8.87 0.82 9.25
N TYR A 162 -9.02 0.72 10.57
CA TYR A 162 -7.92 0.87 11.52
C TYR A 162 -7.06 -0.40 11.60
N PHE A 163 -5.75 -0.22 11.76
CA PHE A 163 -4.79 -1.31 12.07
C PHE A 163 -4.78 -2.47 11.07
N ALA A 164 -5.09 -2.21 9.79
CA ALA A 164 -5.05 -3.22 8.73
C ALA A 164 -3.62 -3.58 8.26
N GLY A 165 -2.63 -2.75 8.62
CA GLY A 165 -1.23 -2.93 8.25
C GLY A 165 -0.98 -2.87 6.74
N CYS A 166 0.09 -3.52 6.29
CA CYS A 166 0.54 -3.49 4.90
C CYS A 166 -0.48 -4.02 3.87
N SER A 167 -1.36 -4.94 4.26
CA SER A 167 -2.45 -5.43 3.40
C SER A 167 -3.61 -4.46 3.27
N GLY A 168 -3.67 -3.44 4.13
CA GLY A 168 -4.78 -2.48 4.23
C GLY A 168 -5.12 -1.77 2.93
N GLY A 169 -4.14 -1.52 2.06
CA GLY A 169 -4.38 -0.86 0.77
C GLY A 169 -5.25 -1.70 -0.18
N VAL A 170 -4.99 -3.01 -0.25
CA VAL A 170 -5.78 -3.94 -1.07
C VAL A 170 -7.08 -4.34 -0.37
N ALA A 171 -7.07 -4.44 0.97
CA ALA A 171 -8.28 -4.63 1.76
C ALA A 171 -9.29 -3.48 1.55
N GLY A 172 -8.81 -2.23 1.61
CA GLY A 172 -9.61 -1.05 1.30
C GLY A 172 -10.12 -1.03 -0.14
N LEU A 173 -9.32 -1.50 -1.10
CA LEU A 173 -9.73 -1.61 -2.50
C LEU A 173 -10.82 -2.67 -2.71
N ARG A 174 -10.75 -3.80 -1.97
CA ARG A 174 -11.81 -4.82 -1.96
C ARG A 174 -13.13 -4.25 -1.41
N VAL A 175 -13.08 -3.50 -0.31
CA VAL A 175 -14.26 -2.80 0.23
C VAL A 175 -14.82 -1.78 -0.78
N ALA A 176 -13.95 -0.95 -1.38
CA ALA A 176 -14.36 0.04 -2.36
C ALA A 176 -14.98 -0.59 -3.62
N LYS A 177 -14.48 -1.76 -4.04
CA LYS A 177 -15.06 -2.55 -5.13
C LYS A 177 -16.50 -2.93 -4.81
N ASP A 178 -16.76 -3.56 -3.66
CA ASP A 178 -18.11 -4.02 -3.32
C ASP A 178 -19.09 -2.84 -3.21
N ILE A 179 -18.66 -1.72 -2.62
CA ILE A 179 -19.46 -0.48 -2.56
C ILE A 179 -19.79 0.02 -3.96
N ALA A 180 -18.79 0.11 -4.85
CA ALA A 180 -18.95 0.65 -6.20
C ALA A 180 -19.89 -0.19 -7.07
N GLU A 181 -19.82 -1.53 -6.96
CA GLU A 181 -20.67 -2.44 -7.75
C GLU A 181 -22.09 -2.54 -7.18
N ASN A 182 -22.25 -2.44 -5.85
CA ASN A 182 -23.57 -2.59 -5.21
C ASN A 182 -24.38 -1.29 -5.17
N ASN A 183 -23.76 -0.14 -5.46
CA ASN A 183 -24.42 1.17 -5.47
C ASN A 183 -24.20 1.86 -6.84
N PRO A 184 -25.09 1.63 -7.82
CA PRO A 184 -24.97 2.24 -9.14
C PRO A 184 -24.83 3.77 -9.07
N GLY A 185 -23.87 4.31 -9.83
CA GLY A 185 -23.55 5.74 -9.85
C GLY A 185 -22.65 6.23 -8.69
N SER A 186 -22.32 5.36 -7.73
CA SER A 186 -21.41 5.74 -6.64
C SER A 186 -19.98 6.00 -7.13
N ARG A 187 -19.29 6.89 -6.43
CA ARG A 187 -17.85 7.15 -6.59
C ARG A 187 -17.22 7.11 -5.21
N VAL A 188 -16.35 6.13 -5.03
CA VAL A 188 -15.68 5.83 -3.76
C VAL A 188 -14.30 6.44 -3.79
N LEU A 189 -14.02 7.35 -2.87
CA LEU A 189 -12.66 7.75 -2.55
C LEU A 189 -12.08 6.73 -1.59
N LEU A 190 -11.08 5.97 -2.02
CA LEU A 190 -10.24 5.18 -1.13
C LEU A 190 -8.98 5.97 -0.82
N ALA A 191 -8.72 6.27 0.45
CA ALA A 191 -7.49 6.91 0.90
C ALA A 191 -6.75 6.02 1.91
N THR A 192 -5.43 6.00 1.81
CA THR A 192 -4.52 5.36 2.76
C THR A 192 -3.56 6.43 3.27
N SER A 193 -3.19 6.40 4.55
CA SER A 193 -2.14 7.29 5.05
C SER A 193 -1.42 6.72 6.26
N GLU A 194 -0.09 6.74 6.22
CA GLU A 194 0.76 6.04 7.19
C GLU A 194 1.99 6.86 7.54
N THR A 195 2.42 6.77 8.80
CA THR A 195 3.65 7.38 9.30
C THR A 195 4.35 6.45 10.28
N THR A 196 5.67 6.47 10.26
CA THR A 196 6.53 5.68 11.15
C THR A 196 6.61 6.23 12.57
N ILE A 197 6.12 7.45 12.85
CA ILE A 197 6.20 8.09 14.17
C ILE A 197 5.66 7.21 15.29
N ILE A 198 4.55 6.50 15.05
CA ILE A 198 3.91 5.67 16.07
C ILE A 198 4.77 4.49 16.53
N GLY A 199 5.68 4.02 15.67
CA GLY A 199 6.60 2.91 15.93
C GLY A 199 8.08 3.32 15.97
N PHE A 200 8.40 4.61 15.91
CA PHE A 200 9.78 5.08 15.98
C PHE A 200 10.38 4.76 17.35
N LYS A 201 11.48 4.02 17.40
CA LYS A 201 12.16 3.65 18.65
C LYS A 201 13.67 3.74 18.48
N PRO A 202 14.45 3.92 19.55
CA PRO A 202 15.90 3.80 19.48
C PRO A 202 16.35 2.37 19.14
N PRO A 203 17.55 2.19 18.55
CA PRO A 203 18.12 0.86 18.33
C PRO A 203 18.42 0.15 19.66
N SER A 204 18.21 -1.17 19.70
CA SER A 204 18.47 -2.00 20.87
C SER A 204 19.02 -3.38 20.48
N ALA A 205 19.99 -3.87 21.26
CA ALA A 205 20.58 -5.19 21.09
C ALA A 205 19.59 -6.33 21.37
N ASP A 206 18.61 -6.10 22.25
CA ASP A 206 17.56 -7.08 22.59
C ASP A 206 16.52 -7.23 21.48
N ARG A 207 16.41 -6.23 20.59
CA ARG A 207 15.46 -6.19 19.48
C ARG A 207 16.15 -5.91 18.15
N PRO A 208 17.12 -6.75 17.74
CA PRO A 208 18.00 -6.41 16.63
C PRO A 208 17.28 -6.51 15.27
N TYR A 209 16.01 -6.94 15.24
CA TYR A 209 15.16 -7.00 14.06
C TYR A 209 14.39 -5.72 13.78
N ASP A 210 14.21 -4.85 14.78
CA ASP A 210 13.55 -3.55 14.60
C ASP A 210 14.30 -2.72 13.53
N LEU A 211 15.63 -2.91 13.43
CA LEU A 211 16.47 -2.32 12.40
C LEU A 211 16.04 -2.65 10.96
N VAL A 212 15.35 -3.77 10.73
CA VAL A 212 14.77 -4.08 9.42
C VAL A 212 13.67 -3.07 9.08
N GLY A 213 12.81 -2.75 10.04
CA GLY A 213 11.81 -1.69 9.89
C GLY A 213 12.44 -0.33 9.66
N VAL A 214 13.49 0.01 10.42
CA VAL A 214 14.25 1.26 10.26
C VAL A 214 14.86 1.39 8.86
N ALA A 215 15.31 0.29 8.25
CA ALA A 215 15.88 0.29 6.91
C ALA A 215 14.83 0.29 5.78
N LEU A 216 13.57 -0.03 6.07
CA LEU A 216 12.51 -0.23 5.06
C LEU A 216 11.41 0.84 5.12
N PHE A 217 10.88 1.14 6.29
CA PHE A 217 9.61 1.87 6.40
C PHE A 217 9.75 3.35 6.06
N GLY A 218 8.78 3.86 5.30
CA GLY A 218 8.65 5.28 4.97
C GLY A 218 7.24 5.77 5.26
N ASP A 219 7.06 7.08 5.14
CA ASP A 219 5.81 7.77 5.41
C ASP A 219 5.19 8.28 4.10
N GLY A 220 3.86 8.38 4.09
CA GLY A 220 3.14 8.94 2.95
C GLY A 220 1.64 8.64 2.98
N ALA A 221 0.99 9.01 1.89
CA ALA A 221 -0.40 8.71 1.63
C ALA A 221 -0.62 8.29 0.17
N GLY A 222 -1.66 7.50 -0.04
CA GLY A 222 -2.15 7.08 -1.35
C GLY A 222 -3.66 7.31 -1.44
N ALA A 223 -4.17 7.55 -2.64
CA ALA A 223 -5.60 7.71 -2.88
C ALA A 223 -6.02 7.14 -4.23
N MET A 224 -7.24 6.62 -4.32
CA MET A 224 -7.84 6.06 -5.52
C MET A 224 -9.31 6.51 -5.62
N ILE A 225 -9.75 6.87 -6.82
CA ILE A 225 -11.20 6.96 -7.11
C ILE A 225 -11.62 5.63 -7.72
N VAL A 226 -12.65 5.01 -7.15
CA VAL A 226 -13.22 3.74 -7.60
C VAL A 226 -14.69 3.95 -7.96
N GLY A 227 -15.12 3.39 -9.10
CA GLY A 227 -16.51 3.47 -9.54
C GLY A 227 -16.85 2.43 -10.60
N ALA A 228 -18.10 1.98 -10.61
CA ALA A 228 -18.66 1.21 -11.72
C ALA A 228 -19.27 2.15 -12.78
N ASP A 229 -19.44 1.61 -13.98
CA ASP A 229 -20.00 2.31 -15.15
C ASP A 229 -19.35 3.69 -15.38
N PRO A 230 -18.07 3.73 -15.82
CA PRO A 230 -17.36 4.97 -16.07
C PRO A 230 -18.13 5.86 -17.05
N ILE A 231 -18.30 7.13 -16.71
CA ILE A 231 -19.01 8.10 -17.55
C ILE A 231 -18.15 8.38 -18.79
N PRO A 232 -18.66 8.11 -20.01
CA PRO A 232 -17.92 8.37 -21.24
C PRO A 232 -17.44 9.83 -21.31
N VAL A 233 -16.27 10.05 -21.93
CA VAL A 233 -15.63 11.37 -22.13
C VAL A 233 -15.05 12.01 -20.86
N THR A 234 -15.73 11.92 -19.71
CA THR A 234 -15.26 12.54 -18.46
C THR A 234 -14.39 11.63 -17.61
N GLU A 235 -14.54 10.32 -17.73
CA GLU A 235 -13.80 9.35 -16.92
C GLU A 235 -13.02 8.37 -17.81
N SER A 236 -11.78 8.08 -17.43
CA SER A 236 -10.89 7.15 -18.12
C SER A 236 -10.48 6.04 -17.17
N PRO A 237 -11.11 4.85 -17.24
CA PRO A 237 -10.82 3.77 -16.31
C PRO A 237 -9.41 3.21 -16.55
N LEU A 238 -8.65 3.03 -15.47
CA LEU A 238 -7.26 2.56 -15.47
C LEU A 238 -7.20 1.03 -15.38
N PHE A 239 -7.95 0.49 -14.40
CA PHE A 239 -8.05 -0.94 -14.12
C PHE A 239 -9.51 -1.32 -13.85
N GLU A 240 -9.95 -2.47 -14.36
CA GLU A 240 -11.18 -3.13 -13.95
C GLU A 240 -10.89 -4.14 -12.84
N LEU A 241 -11.67 -4.12 -11.77
CA LEU A 241 -11.52 -5.00 -10.61
C LEU A 241 -12.50 -6.17 -10.73
N HIS A 242 -12.02 -7.34 -11.13
CA HIS A 242 -12.89 -8.46 -11.47
C HIS A 242 -13.30 -9.28 -10.23
N THR A 243 -12.33 -9.93 -9.59
CA THR A 243 -12.52 -10.82 -8.43
C THR A 243 -11.61 -10.37 -7.30
N ALA A 244 -12.13 -10.30 -6.08
CA ALA A 244 -11.33 -10.02 -4.89
C ALA A 244 -11.47 -11.17 -3.88
N ILE A 245 -10.37 -11.61 -3.27
CA ILE A 245 -10.38 -12.59 -2.18
C ILE A 245 -9.43 -12.18 -1.07
N GLN A 246 -9.74 -12.65 0.15
CA GLN A 246 -8.87 -12.58 1.31
C GLN A 246 -8.64 -13.99 1.85
N ASN A 247 -7.42 -14.30 2.29
CA ASN A 247 -7.13 -15.54 3.00
C ASN A 247 -6.13 -15.27 4.13
N PHE A 248 -6.48 -15.62 5.36
CA PHE A 248 -5.51 -15.65 6.46
C PHE A 248 -4.86 -17.04 6.53
N LEU A 249 -3.59 -17.08 6.93
CA LEU A 249 -2.87 -18.34 7.14
C LEU A 249 -3.01 -18.77 8.61
N PRO A 250 -3.59 -19.95 8.90
CA PRO A 250 -3.73 -20.42 10.28
C PRO A 250 -2.39 -20.52 11.02
N ASN A 251 -2.37 -20.19 12.32
CA ASN A 251 -1.21 -20.32 13.20
C ASN A 251 -0.01 -19.43 12.80
N THR A 252 -0.25 -18.27 12.18
CA THR A 252 0.80 -17.31 11.78
C THR A 252 0.62 -15.92 12.41
N GLU A 253 -0.15 -15.85 13.50
CA GLU A 253 -0.52 -14.60 14.19
C GLU A 253 0.71 -13.85 14.74
N LYS A 254 1.77 -14.58 15.08
CA LYS A 254 3.03 -14.03 15.62
C LYS A 254 4.06 -13.66 14.56
N THR A 255 3.80 -13.93 13.27
CA THR A 255 4.77 -13.67 12.19
C THR A 255 4.90 -12.17 11.92
N ILE A 256 3.78 -11.45 11.96
CA ILE A 256 3.72 -9.98 11.94
C ILE A 256 2.79 -9.59 13.09
N ASP A 257 3.36 -9.26 14.25
CA ASP A 257 2.63 -8.90 15.47
C ASP A 257 2.83 -7.40 15.76
N GLY A 258 1.74 -6.64 15.77
CA GLY A 258 1.72 -5.21 16.07
C GLY A 258 0.90 -4.96 17.33
N ARG A 259 1.51 -4.35 18.35
CA ARG A 259 0.85 -4.05 19.63
C ARG A 259 1.03 -2.60 20.03
N LEU A 260 -0.07 -1.92 20.29
CA LEU A 260 -0.06 -0.60 20.90
C LEU A 260 0.25 -0.73 22.40
N THR A 261 1.29 -0.04 22.85
CA THR A 261 1.70 0.05 24.26
C THR A 261 1.82 1.51 24.67
N GLU A 262 2.17 1.76 25.92
CA GLU A 262 2.43 3.11 26.43
C GLU A 262 3.58 3.81 25.68
N GLU A 263 4.54 3.05 25.13
CA GLU A 263 5.66 3.57 24.34
C GLU A 263 5.31 3.83 22.86
N GLY A 264 4.08 3.56 22.42
CA GLY A 264 3.70 3.52 21.01
C GLY A 264 3.51 2.09 20.49
N ILE A 265 3.54 1.89 19.17
CA ILE A 265 3.38 0.55 18.60
C ILE A 265 4.72 -0.19 18.57
N SER A 266 4.71 -1.41 19.10
CA SER A 266 5.75 -2.40 18.89
C SER A 266 5.38 -3.28 17.71
N PHE A 267 6.23 -3.32 16.67
CA PHE A 267 6.09 -4.23 15.55
C PHE A 267 7.15 -5.34 15.63
N LYS A 268 6.72 -6.60 15.56
CA LYS A 268 7.61 -7.76 15.46
C LYS A 268 7.43 -8.41 14.11
N LEU A 269 8.53 -8.55 13.37
CA LEU A 269 8.58 -9.27 12.11
C LEU A 269 9.44 -10.52 12.27
N SER A 270 8.88 -11.69 11.96
CA SER A 270 9.63 -12.95 11.92
C SER A 270 10.58 -13.00 10.71
N ARG A 271 11.75 -13.62 10.89
CA ARG A 271 12.69 -13.94 9.79
C ARG A 271 12.06 -14.82 8.71
N GLU A 272 11.08 -15.63 9.09
CA GLU A 272 10.47 -16.64 8.23
C GLU A 272 9.39 -16.04 7.31
N LEU A 273 9.02 -14.77 7.50
CA LEU A 273 7.96 -14.11 6.72
C LEU A 273 8.09 -14.31 5.20
N PRO A 274 9.26 -14.08 4.56
CA PRO A 274 9.39 -14.30 3.11
C PRO A 274 9.18 -15.76 2.69
N GLN A 275 9.59 -16.72 3.52
CA GLN A 275 9.42 -18.15 3.23
C GLN A 275 7.95 -18.57 3.36
N ILE A 276 7.27 -18.11 4.42
CA ILE A 276 5.85 -18.40 4.61
C ILE A 276 5.01 -17.85 3.44
N ILE A 277 5.36 -16.66 2.93
CA ILE A 277 4.72 -16.11 1.73
C ILE A 277 5.01 -16.99 0.50
N GLU A 278 6.28 -17.34 0.25
CA GLU A 278 6.70 -18.20 -0.87
C GLU A 278 5.95 -19.54 -0.90
N ASP A 279 5.77 -20.17 0.27
CA ASP A 279 5.16 -21.50 0.38
C ASP A 279 3.65 -21.48 0.09
N ASN A 280 2.97 -20.34 0.29
CA ASN A 280 1.51 -20.26 0.23
C ASN A 280 0.97 -19.45 -0.96
N ILE A 281 1.80 -18.61 -1.59
CA ILE A 281 1.34 -17.64 -2.61
C ILE A 281 0.78 -18.29 -3.86
N GLU A 282 1.36 -19.40 -4.32
CA GLU A 282 0.88 -20.09 -5.52
C GLU A 282 -0.54 -20.64 -5.33
N GLY A 283 -0.82 -21.24 -4.16
CA GLY A 283 -2.16 -21.72 -3.81
C GLY A 283 -3.17 -20.58 -3.71
N PHE A 284 -2.76 -19.42 -3.21
CA PHE A 284 -3.61 -18.23 -3.15
C PHE A 284 -3.93 -17.68 -4.55
N CYS A 285 -2.91 -17.50 -5.40
CA CYS A 285 -3.09 -17.05 -6.79
C CYS A 285 -3.97 -18.03 -7.58
N HIS A 286 -3.79 -19.33 -7.40
CA HIS A 286 -4.62 -20.34 -8.05
C HIS A 286 -6.10 -20.22 -7.68
N LYS A 287 -6.42 -20.00 -6.39
CA LYS A 287 -7.80 -19.76 -5.95
C LYS A 287 -8.38 -18.47 -6.53
N LEU A 288 -7.60 -17.38 -6.50
CA LEU A 288 -8.03 -16.08 -7.02
C LEU A 288 -8.36 -16.13 -8.51
N ILE A 289 -7.49 -16.74 -9.31
CA ILE A 289 -7.66 -16.90 -10.76
C ILE A 289 -8.78 -17.91 -11.07
N GLY A 290 -8.82 -19.03 -10.35
CA GLY A 290 -9.81 -20.09 -10.51
C GLY A 290 -11.25 -19.63 -10.24
N ASN A 291 -11.46 -18.72 -9.28
CA ASN A 291 -12.76 -18.11 -9.01
C ASN A 291 -13.31 -17.30 -10.21
N ALA A 292 -12.46 -16.88 -11.14
CA ALA A 292 -12.86 -16.21 -12.38
C ALA A 292 -13.03 -17.16 -13.57
N GLY A 293 -12.86 -18.48 -13.37
CA GLY A 293 -12.92 -19.48 -14.43
C GLY A 293 -11.70 -19.46 -15.37
N LEU A 294 -10.65 -18.69 -15.05
CA LEU A 294 -9.41 -18.68 -15.79
C LEU A 294 -8.58 -19.90 -15.35
N THR A 295 -8.22 -20.78 -16.29
CA THR A 295 -7.53 -22.05 -15.99
C THR A 295 -6.09 -22.10 -16.49
N GLY A 296 -5.65 -21.10 -17.25
CA GLY A 296 -4.27 -20.99 -17.74
C GLY A 296 -3.29 -20.52 -16.67
N LYS A 297 -2.14 -21.21 -16.53
CA LYS A 297 -1.06 -20.91 -15.57
C LYS A 297 0.04 -20.01 -16.14
N ASP A 298 -0.23 -19.28 -17.21
CA ASP A 298 0.80 -18.44 -17.82
C ASP A 298 0.95 -17.12 -17.06
N TYR A 299 1.63 -17.19 -15.91
CA TYR A 299 1.89 -16.06 -15.03
C TYR A 299 2.70 -14.95 -15.71
N ASN A 300 3.47 -15.27 -16.75
CA ASN A 300 4.22 -14.31 -17.54
C ASN A 300 3.36 -13.56 -18.56
N LYS A 301 2.11 -13.97 -18.81
CA LYS A 301 1.12 -13.17 -19.53
C LYS A 301 0.30 -12.25 -18.63
N MET A 302 0.57 -12.27 -17.33
CA MET A 302 -0.13 -11.42 -16.36
C MET A 302 0.73 -10.23 -15.94
N PHE A 303 0.10 -9.12 -15.59
CA PHE A 303 0.77 -8.05 -14.84
C PHE A 303 0.74 -8.33 -13.33
N TRP A 304 1.73 -7.82 -12.60
CA TRP A 304 1.90 -8.07 -11.17
C TRP A 304 2.10 -6.76 -10.39
N ALA A 305 1.06 -6.32 -9.69
CA ALA A 305 1.12 -5.19 -8.75
C ALA A 305 1.19 -5.75 -7.33
N VAL A 306 2.39 -5.88 -6.79
CA VAL A 306 2.63 -6.56 -5.50
C VAL A 306 3.10 -5.55 -4.47
N HIS A 307 2.46 -5.51 -3.29
CA HIS A 307 2.96 -4.74 -2.16
C HIS A 307 4.41 -5.17 -1.82
N PRO A 308 5.40 -4.28 -1.92
CA PRO A 308 6.78 -4.64 -1.71
C PRO A 308 7.14 -4.51 -0.22
N GLY A 309 6.76 -5.50 0.59
CA GLY A 309 7.07 -5.50 2.02
C GLY A 309 8.58 -5.44 2.31
N GLY A 310 9.38 -5.92 1.37
CA GLY A 310 10.84 -5.84 1.28
C GLY A 310 11.34 -6.60 0.04
N PRO A 311 12.61 -6.45 -0.36
CA PRO A 311 13.11 -7.05 -1.61
C PRO A 311 13.09 -8.58 -1.56
N ALA A 312 13.22 -9.17 -0.37
CA ALA A 312 13.17 -10.62 -0.17
C ALA A 312 11.83 -11.23 -0.62
N ILE A 313 10.70 -10.56 -0.35
CA ILE A 313 9.37 -11.05 -0.75
C ILE A 313 9.26 -11.07 -2.28
N LEU A 314 9.65 -9.98 -2.94
CA LEU A 314 9.61 -9.88 -4.41
C LEU A 314 10.52 -10.93 -5.06
N ASN A 315 11.75 -11.10 -4.57
CA ASN A 315 12.70 -12.09 -5.11
C ASN A 315 12.19 -13.52 -4.98
N ARG A 316 11.53 -13.84 -3.86
CA ARG A 316 10.96 -15.16 -3.59
C ARG A 316 9.77 -15.44 -4.50
N MET A 317 8.91 -14.44 -4.71
CA MET A 317 7.80 -14.55 -5.67
C MET A 317 8.28 -14.71 -7.11
N GLU A 318 9.24 -13.89 -7.55
CA GLU A 318 9.84 -14.00 -8.88
C GLU A 318 10.36 -15.40 -9.15
N LYS A 319 11.12 -15.95 -8.19
CA LYS A 319 11.63 -17.32 -8.26
C LYS A 319 10.51 -18.38 -8.24
N ARG A 320 9.53 -18.23 -7.36
CA ARG A 320 8.45 -19.23 -7.17
C ARG A 320 7.60 -19.41 -8.41
N PHE A 321 7.33 -18.32 -9.13
CA PHE A 321 6.48 -18.31 -10.32
C PHE A 321 7.28 -18.31 -11.64
N ASP A 322 8.61 -18.36 -11.57
CA ASP A 322 9.51 -18.22 -12.74
C ASP A 322 9.14 -16.99 -13.58
N LEU A 323 8.95 -15.85 -12.90
CA LEU A 323 8.56 -14.61 -13.56
C LEU A 323 9.75 -14.03 -14.33
N LEU A 324 9.45 -13.46 -15.49
CA LEU A 324 10.40 -12.61 -16.19
C LEU A 324 10.81 -11.44 -15.27
N PRO A 325 12.10 -11.00 -15.31
CA PRO A 325 12.62 -10.01 -14.38
C PRO A 325 11.87 -8.67 -14.37
N ASP A 326 11.18 -8.35 -15.46
CA ASP A 326 10.42 -7.12 -15.64
C ASP A 326 9.05 -7.11 -14.94
N LYS A 327 8.48 -8.28 -14.59
CA LYS A 327 7.12 -8.39 -14.06
C LYS A 327 6.92 -7.68 -12.73
N LEU A 328 7.96 -7.57 -11.92
CA LEU A 328 7.91 -6.90 -10.62
C LEU A 328 8.57 -5.51 -10.63
N ASN A 329 8.89 -4.94 -11.80
CA ASN A 329 9.58 -3.64 -11.91
C ASN A 329 8.85 -2.51 -11.19
N ALA A 330 7.54 -2.34 -11.42
CA ALA A 330 6.74 -1.32 -10.73
C ALA A 330 6.81 -1.47 -9.19
N SER A 331 6.78 -2.72 -8.70
CA SER A 331 6.87 -3.03 -7.27
C SER A 331 8.26 -2.72 -6.70
N ARG A 332 9.32 -3.09 -7.42
CA ARG A 332 10.71 -2.79 -7.07
C ARG A 332 10.99 -1.29 -7.09
N ARG A 333 10.45 -0.56 -8.08
CA ARG A 333 10.61 0.89 -8.22
C ARG A 333 9.90 1.64 -7.10
N ALA A 334 8.68 1.22 -6.72
CA ALA A 334 7.98 1.79 -5.57
C ALA A 334 8.81 1.63 -4.27
N LEU A 335 9.36 0.44 -4.03
CA LEU A 335 10.22 0.20 -2.87
C LEU A 335 11.51 1.03 -2.93
N MET A 336 12.13 1.13 -4.10
CA MET A 336 13.36 1.89 -4.29
C MET A 336 13.16 3.38 -3.98
N ASP A 337 12.08 3.98 -4.47
CA ASP A 337 11.86 5.43 -4.41
C ASP A 337 11.18 5.90 -3.12
N TYR A 338 10.36 5.04 -2.48
CA TYR A 338 9.56 5.43 -1.32
C TYR A 338 9.77 4.57 -0.07
N GLY A 339 10.52 3.45 -0.18
CA GLY A 339 10.54 2.42 0.85
C GLY A 339 9.21 1.68 0.97
N ASN A 340 9.01 1.02 2.11
CA ASN A 340 7.74 0.41 2.47
C ASN A 340 6.88 1.43 3.23
N ALA A 341 5.95 2.09 2.53
CA ALA A 341 5.00 3.02 3.12
C ALA A 341 3.70 2.32 3.58
N SER A 342 3.81 1.07 4.03
CA SER A 342 2.70 0.22 4.48
C SER A 342 1.58 0.16 3.40
N SER A 343 0.32 0.35 3.80
CA SER A 343 -0.88 0.29 2.96
C SER A 343 -0.84 1.21 1.73
N ASN A 344 -0.11 2.32 1.79
CA ASN A 344 0.03 3.25 0.68
C ASN A 344 0.75 2.68 -0.53
N THR A 345 1.68 1.74 -0.28
CA THR A 345 2.67 1.35 -1.28
C THR A 345 2.02 0.75 -2.53
N ILE A 346 0.87 0.07 -2.39
CA ILE A 346 0.17 -0.49 -3.54
C ILE A 346 -0.31 0.58 -4.52
N VAL A 347 -0.68 1.77 -4.03
CA VAL A 347 -1.05 2.91 -4.89
C VAL A 347 0.15 3.35 -5.73
N TYR A 348 1.34 3.37 -5.13
CA TYR A 348 2.58 3.76 -5.83
C TYR A 348 2.98 2.72 -6.89
N VAL A 349 2.78 1.43 -6.59
CA VAL A 349 2.99 0.34 -7.55
C VAL A 349 2.06 0.48 -8.75
N LEU A 350 0.76 0.71 -8.52
CA LEU A 350 -0.22 0.89 -9.59
C LEU A 350 0.07 2.12 -10.45
N GLU A 351 0.54 3.22 -9.84
CA GLU A 351 0.94 4.41 -10.59
C GLU A 351 2.17 4.16 -11.47
N TYR A 352 3.21 3.48 -10.95
CA TYR A 352 4.36 3.11 -11.77
C TYR A 352 4.02 2.15 -12.90
N MET A 353 3.08 1.23 -12.67
CA MET A 353 2.59 0.34 -13.72
C MET A 353 1.94 1.11 -14.86
N ILE A 354 1.14 2.14 -14.57
CA ILE A 354 0.55 3.01 -15.60
C ILE A 354 1.63 3.83 -16.32
N GLU A 355 2.62 4.38 -15.60
CA GLU A 355 3.74 5.11 -16.21
C GLU A 355 4.52 4.23 -17.20
N GLU A 356 4.82 2.99 -16.81
CA GLU A 356 5.55 2.03 -17.65
C GLU A 356 4.72 1.65 -18.88
N CYS A 357 3.42 1.41 -18.73
CA CYS A 357 2.53 1.13 -19.85
C CYS A 357 2.49 2.28 -20.88
N ARG A 358 2.42 3.53 -20.42
CA ARG A 358 2.42 4.71 -21.30
C ARG A 358 3.74 4.89 -22.06
N LYS A 359 4.88 4.53 -21.47
CA LYS A 359 6.19 4.63 -22.13
C LYS A 359 6.40 3.59 -23.22
N MET A 360 5.72 2.44 -23.15
CA MET A 360 5.92 1.32 -24.06
C MET A 360 5.15 1.41 -25.39
N ASN A 361 4.44 2.53 -25.68
CA ASN A 361 3.77 2.81 -26.97
C ASN A 361 3.09 1.58 -27.62
N GLY A 362 2.31 0.81 -26.84
CA GLY A 362 1.53 -0.33 -27.34
C GLY A 362 2.34 -1.56 -27.80
N GLY A 363 3.65 -1.63 -27.50
CA GLY A 363 4.55 -2.67 -28.01
C GLY A 363 4.84 -3.86 -27.09
N SER A 364 4.31 -3.93 -25.86
CA SER A 364 4.51 -5.11 -24.99
C SER A 364 3.38 -6.12 -25.20
N GLU A 365 3.71 -7.41 -25.23
CA GLU A 365 2.74 -8.52 -25.21
C GLU A 365 1.58 -8.24 -24.23
N ASN A 366 0.36 -8.37 -24.75
CA ASN A 366 -0.92 -8.00 -24.14
C ASN A 366 -1.15 -8.70 -22.78
N CYS A 367 -0.60 -8.15 -21.70
CA CYS A 367 -0.96 -8.52 -20.34
C CYS A 367 -2.28 -7.83 -19.95
N ASP A 368 -3.39 -8.36 -20.45
CA ASP A 368 -4.73 -7.81 -20.18
C ASP A 368 -5.15 -8.08 -18.74
N TRP A 369 -4.81 -9.25 -18.22
CA TRP A 369 -5.13 -9.69 -16.86
C TRP A 369 -3.92 -9.55 -15.94
N GLY A 370 -4.18 -9.39 -14.65
CA GLY A 370 -3.11 -9.30 -13.66
C GLY A 370 -3.61 -9.37 -12.24
N LEU A 371 -2.64 -9.40 -11.33
CA LEU A 371 -2.87 -9.58 -9.90
C LEU A 371 -2.41 -8.35 -9.14
N ILE A 372 -3.29 -7.83 -8.29
CA ILE A 372 -2.99 -6.81 -7.29
C ILE A 372 -2.95 -7.54 -5.94
N LEU A 373 -1.78 -7.61 -5.32
CA LEU A 373 -1.52 -8.47 -4.16
C LEU A 373 -0.92 -7.66 -3.01
N ALA A 374 -1.38 -7.93 -1.79
CA ALA A 374 -0.72 -7.43 -0.58
C ALA A 374 -0.77 -8.44 0.57
N PHE A 375 0.19 -8.29 1.48
CA PHE A 375 0.40 -9.16 2.63
C PHE A 375 0.50 -8.32 3.90
N GLY A 376 -0.13 -8.78 4.98
CA GLY A 376 -0.16 -8.04 6.25
C GLY A 376 -0.27 -8.95 7.46
N PRO A 377 -0.51 -8.38 8.66
CA PRO A 377 -0.65 -9.13 9.91
C PRO A 377 -1.64 -10.30 9.80
N GLY A 378 -1.29 -11.45 10.41
CA GLY A 378 -2.19 -12.62 10.45
C GLY A 378 -1.58 -13.98 10.08
N ILE A 379 -0.63 -14.15 9.16
CA ILE A 379 -0.39 -13.40 7.93
C ILE A 379 -1.65 -13.45 7.07
N THR A 380 -2.09 -12.28 6.61
CA THR A 380 -3.27 -12.14 5.75
C THR A 380 -2.84 -11.82 4.33
N PHE A 381 -3.42 -12.54 3.37
CA PHE A 381 -3.24 -12.33 1.93
C PHE A 381 -4.49 -11.63 1.42
N GLU A 382 -4.29 -10.50 0.75
CA GLU A 382 -5.33 -9.77 0.02
C GLU A 382 -4.98 -9.80 -1.47
N GLY A 383 -5.98 -10.07 -2.31
CA GLY A 383 -5.75 -10.25 -3.73
C GLY A 383 -6.93 -9.83 -4.58
N ILE A 384 -6.63 -9.12 -5.67
CA ILE A 384 -7.60 -8.75 -6.69
C ILE A 384 -7.08 -9.19 -8.05
N LEU A 385 -7.89 -9.97 -8.76
CA LEU A 385 -7.74 -10.22 -10.19
C LEU A 385 -8.30 -9.00 -10.91
N ALA A 386 -7.47 -8.34 -11.71
CA ALA A 386 -7.83 -7.12 -12.40
C ALA A 386 -7.53 -7.24 -13.89
N ARG A 387 -8.24 -6.42 -14.68
CA ARG A 387 -7.88 -6.16 -16.07
C ARG A 387 -7.32 -4.76 -16.20
N LYS A 388 -6.32 -4.60 -17.05
CA LYS A 388 -5.82 -3.28 -17.44
C LYS A 388 -6.72 -2.74 -18.56
N LEU A 389 -7.20 -1.50 -18.44
CA LEU A 389 -8.11 -0.88 -19.41
C LEU A 389 -7.47 0.29 -20.17
N ALA A 390 -6.61 1.06 -19.50
CA ALA A 390 -5.92 2.20 -20.12
C ALA A 390 -4.49 1.85 -20.57
N VAL A 391 -4.19 2.23 -21.82
CA VAL A 391 -2.90 2.81 -22.25
C VAL A 391 -3.19 4.21 -22.74
#